data_AF-A0A6G7P5V5-F1
#
_entry.id   AF-A0A6G7P5V5-F1
#
_cell.length_a   1.000
_cell.length_b   1.000
_cell.length_c   1.000
_cell.angle_alpha   90.00
_cell.angle_beta   90.00
_cell.angle_gamma   90.00
#
_symmetry.space_group_name_H-M   'P 1'
#
loop_
_entity.id
_entity.type
_entity.pdbx_description
1 polymer ?
#
loop_
_entity_poly.entity_id
_entity_poly.type
_entity_poly.pdbx_seq_one_letter_code
_entity_poly.pdbx_strand_id
1 'polypeptide(L)' 'MTYRVDLVPRVEAVLEELPESGHQEVIGLIAAVLVQSEVWPAPGGWDVAFGARSWVAFTTYADGIEVYDVGWAG' A
#
# COMPACT_ATOMS: atom_id res chain seq x y z
N MET A 1 -1.71 -2.05 -18.40
CA MET A 1 -0.38 -1.69 -17.88
C MET A 1 -0.16 -2.53 -16.64
N THR A 2 1.05 -3.07 -16.47
CA THR A 2 1.42 -3.80 -15.24
C THR A 2 2.18 -2.82 -14.37
N TYR A 3 1.62 -2.46 -13.22
CA TYR A 3 2.30 -1.60 -12.24
C TYR A 3 3.12 -2.46 -11.27
N ARG A 4 4.27 -1.93 -10.87
CA ARG A 4 5.13 -2.56 -9.88
C ARG A 4 4.72 -2.14 -8.47
N VAL A 5 4.76 -3.08 -7.54
CA VAL A 5 4.67 -2.83 -6.11
C VAL A 5 5.96 -3.34 -5.51
N ASP A 6 6.69 -2.45 -4.84
CA ASP A 6 7.78 -2.83 -3.97
C ASP A 6 7.31 -2.70 -2.52
N LEU A 7 7.59 -3.72 -1.71
CA LEU A 7 7.33 -3.69 -0.26
C LEU A 7 8.67 -3.55 0.44
N VAL A 8 8.77 -2.63 1.39
CA VAL A 8 9.92 -2.63 2.30
C VAL A 8 9.84 -3.86 3.21
N PRO A 9 10.96 -4.47 3.64
CA PRO A 9 10.93 -5.71 4.42
C PRO A 9 10.09 -5.65 5.71
N ARG A 10 9.97 -4.47 6.32
CA ARG A 10 9.10 -4.27 7.47
C ARG A 10 7.62 -4.47 7.13
N VAL A 11 7.18 -4.00 5.95
CA VAL A 11 5.79 -4.13 5.51
C VAL A 11 5.45 -5.60 5.28
N GLU A 12 6.37 -6.38 4.70
CA GLU A 12 6.21 -7.83 4.57
C GLU A 12 6.02 -8.49 5.94
N ALA A 13 6.88 -8.17 6.92
CA ALA A 13 6.75 -8.70 8.28
C ALA A 13 5.41 -8.33 8.94
N VAL A 14 4.94 -7.10 8.78
CA VAL A 14 3.63 -6.68 9.31
C VAL A 14 2.50 -7.48 8.66
N LEU A 15 2.55 -7.67 7.33
CA LEU A 15 1.52 -8.44 6.62
C LEU A 15 1.47 -9.91 7.05
N GLU A 16 2.61 -10.51 7.38
CA GLU A 16 2.69 -11.89 7.90
C GLU A 16 2.11 -12.04 9.31
N GLU A 17 2.19 -10.99 10.14
CA GLU A 17 1.70 -10.99 11.52
C GLU A 17 0.20 -10.67 11.65
N LEU A 18 -0.42 -10.10 10.61
CA LEU A 18 -1.82 -9.72 10.64
C LEU A 18 -2.77 -10.93 10.65
N PRO A 19 -3.91 -10.86 11.38
CA PRO A 19 -4.99 -11.81 11.17
C PRO A 19 -5.53 -11.70 9.74
N GLU A 20 -6.10 -12.78 9.22
CA GLU A 20 -6.60 -12.88 7.83
C GLU A 20 -7.44 -11.67 7.40
N SER A 21 -8.34 -11.19 8.27
CA SER A 21 -9.18 -10.03 7.97
C SER A 21 -8.38 -8.73 7.81
N GLY A 22 -7.36 -8.52 8.64
CA GLY A 22 -6.45 -7.38 8.52
C GLY A 22 -5.56 -7.50 7.28
N HIS A 23 -5.02 -8.68 7.03
CA HIS A 23 -4.22 -8.97 5.84
C HIS A 23 -5.01 -8.67 4.56
N GLN A 24 -6.23 -9.20 4.43
CA GLN A 24 -7.10 -8.96 3.28
C GLN A 24 -7.42 -7.47 3.09
N GLU A 25 -7.67 -6.75 4.19
CA GLU A 25 -7.99 -5.33 4.13
C GLU A 25 -6.79 -4.49 3.67
N VAL A 26 -5.58 -4.77 4.16
CA VAL A 26 -4.35 -4.08 3.75
C VAL A 26 -4.00 -4.39 2.30
N ILE A 27 -4.01 -5.67 1.89
CA ILE A 27 -3.76 -6.06 0.49
C ILE A 27 -4.79 -5.44 -0.46
N GLY A 28 -6.07 -5.42 -0.06
CA GLY A 28 -7.12 -4.77 -0.82
C GLY A 28 -6.87 -3.27 -0.99
N LEU A 29 -6.38 -2.60 0.05
CA LEU A 29 -6.01 -1.18 -0.02
C LEU A 29 -4.80 -0.93 -0.92
N ILE A 30 -3.76 -1.77 -0.87
CA ILE A 30 -2.62 -1.70 -1.82
C ILE A 30 -3.11 -1.84 -3.27
N ALA A 31 -3.98 -2.82 -3.53
CA ALA A 31 -4.56 -3.00 -4.86
C ALA A 31 -5.41 -1.79 -5.29
N ALA A 32 -6.16 -1.19 -4.37
CA ALA A 32 -6.95 0.00 -4.65
C ALA A 32 -6.08 1.22 -5.00
N VAL A 33 -4.94 1.41 -4.31
CA VAL A 33 -3.94 2.44 -4.66
C VAL A 33 -3.43 2.21 -6.07
N LEU A 34 -3.15 0.96 -6.47
CA LEU A 34 -2.64 0.64 -7.80
C LEU A 34 -3.61 0.94 -8.93
N VAL A 35 -4.90 0.68 -8.71
CA VAL A 35 -5.94 0.92 -9.71
C VAL A 35 -6.17 2.42 -9.91
N GLN A 36 -5.92 3.24 -8.89
CA GLN A 36 -6.11 4.70 -8.89
C GLN A 36 -4.83 5.46 -9.30
N SER A 37 -4.08 4.91 -10.24
CA SER A 37 -2.80 5.49 -10.71
C SER A 37 -2.89 6.92 -11.27
N GLU A 38 -4.07 7.32 -11.73
CA GLU A 38 -4.36 8.64 -12.28
C GLU A 38 -4.38 9.77 -11.25
N VAL A 39 -4.54 9.44 -9.96
CA VAL A 39 -4.52 10.42 -8.85
C VAL A 39 -3.25 10.34 -8.01
N TRP A 40 -2.27 9.52 -8.43
CA TRP A 40 -0.99 9.44 -7.75
C TRP A 40 -0.30 10.80 -7.68
N PRO A 41 0.40 11.10 -6.57
CA PRO A 41 1.41 12.15 -6.54
C PRO A 41 2.39 12.01 -7.71
N ALA A 42 2.95 13.14 -8.15
CA ALA A 42 4.04 13.14 -9.12
C ALA A 42 5.19 12.23 -8.64
N PRO A 43 5.94 11.55 -9.54
CA PRO A 43 7.02 10.63 -9.14
C PRO A 43 7.99 11.24 -8.12
N GLY A 44 8.28 10.49 -7.06
CA GLY A 44 9.02 10.95 -5.87
C GLY A 44 8.13 11.59 -4.79
N GLY A 45 6.84 11.77 -5.06
CA GLY A 45 5.83 12.17 -4.08
C GLY A 45 5.45 11.02 -3.16
N TRP A 46 4.83 11.35 -2.03
CA TRP A 46 4.35 10.39 -1.05
C TRP A 46 2.90 10.70 -0.71
N ASP A 47 2.15 9.66 -0.32
CA ASP A 47 0.78 9.78 0.15
C ASP A 47 0.43 8.63 1.11
N VAL A 48 -0.72 8.73 1.76
CA VAL A 48 -1.28 7.71 2.65
C VAL A 48 -2.72 7.43 2.24
N ALA A 49 -2.98 6.17 1.86
CA ALA A 49 -4.32 5.68 1.64
C ALA A 49 -4.90 5.10 2.93
N PHE A 50 -6.19 5.32 3.16
CA PHE A 50 -6.92 4.81 4.32
C PHE A 50 -8.04 3.88 3.90
N GLY A 51 -8.11 2.71 4.55
CA GLY A 51 -9.22 1.78 4.51
C GLY A 51 -10.19 2.03 5.66
N ALA A 52 -11.02 1.03 5.99
CA ALA A 52 -11.96 1.15 7.10
C ALA A 52 -11.24 1.11 8.47
N ARG A 53 -10.21 0.27 8.56
CA ARG A 53 -9.36 0.04 9.74
C ARG A 53 -7.88 -0.07 9.36
N SER A 54 -7.54 -0.02 8.07
CA SER A 54 -6.17 -0.09 7.58
C SER A 54 -5.63 1.25 7.06
N TRP A 55 -4.31 1.35 6.96
CA TRP A 55 -3.62 2.39 6.21
C TRP A 55 -2.47 1.80 5.39
N VAL A 56 -2.12 2.48 4.31
CA VAL A 56 -0.98 2.17 3.42
C VAL A 56 -0.28 3.48 3.09
N ALA A 57 0.96 3.64 3.55
CA ALA A 57 1.81 4.77 3.20
C ALA A 57 2.79 4.37 2.08
N PHE A 58 2.85 5.18 1.04
CA PHE A 58 3.59 4.84 -0.17
C PHE A 58 4.26 6.05 -0.82
N THR A 59 5.30 5.76 -1.60
CA THR A 59 5.97 6.69 -2.52
C THR A 59 5.69 6.27 -3.95
N THR A 60 5.50 7.23 -4.85
CA THR A 60 5.20 6.97 -6.26
C THR A 60 6.45 6.99 -7.13
N TYR A 61 6.48 6.08 -8.10
CA TYR A 61 7.46 6.02 -9.17
C TYR A 61 6.76 6.06 -10.53
N ALA A 62 7.55 6.17 -11.61
CA ALA A 62 7.00 6.23 -12.97
C ALA A 62 6.25 4.95 -13.39
N ASP A 63 6.56 3.82 -12.77
CA ASP A 63 6.06 2.49 -13.11
C ASP A 63 5.38 1.76 -11.94
N GLY A 64 5.19 2.41 -10.80
CA GLY A 64 4.69 1.74 -9.61
C GLY A 64 4.72 2.56 -8.33
N ILE A 65 4.60 1.85 -7.21
CA ILE A 65 4.71 2.41 -5.86
C ILE A 65 5.66 1.56 -5.01
N GLU A 66 6.28 2.20 -4.02
CA GLU A 66 6.90 1.51 -2.89
C GLU A 66 6.08 1.78 -1.64
N VAL A 67 5.66 0.70 -0.98
CA VAL A 67 4.94 0.75 0.28
C VAL A 67 5.95 0.66 1.40
N TYR A 68 6.07 1.74 2.19
CA TYR A 68 7.04 1.84 3.27
C TYR A 68 6.44 1.68 4.67
N ASP A 69 5.12 1.83 4.82
CA ASP A 69 4.41 1.58 6.07
C ASP A 69 2.98 1.10 5.81
N VAL A 70 2.51 0.16 6.63
CA VAL A 70 1.12 -0.32 6.63
C VAL A 70 0.69 -0.61 8.05
N GLY A 71 -0.62 -0.67 8.26
CA GLY A 71 -1.15 -1.27 9.48
C GLY A 71 -2.64 -1.41 9.48
N TRP A 72 -3.15 -1.96 10.57
CA TRP A 72 -4.55 -2.29 10.77
C TRP A 72 -4.90 -2.18 12.26
N ALA A 73 -6.03 -1.54 12.57
CA ALA A 73 -6.45 -1.20 13.94
C ALA A 73 -7.65 -2.04 14.43
N GLY A 74 -7.75 -3.30 13.99
CA GLY A 74 -8.87 -4.19 14.30
C GLY A 74 -8.57 -5.34 15.25
#